data_AF-A0A7X1X167-F1
#
_entry.id   AF-A0A7X1X167-F1
#
_cell.length_a   1.000
_cell.length_b   1.000
_cell.length_c   1.000
_cell.angle_alpha   90.00
_cell.angle_beta   90.00
_cell.angle_gamma   90.00
#
_symmetry.space_group_name_H-M   'P 1'
#
loop_
_entity.id
_entity.type
_entity.pdbx_description
1 polymer ?
#
loop_
_entity_poly.entity_id
_entity_poly.type
_entity_poly.pdbx_seq_one_letter_code
_entity_poly.pdbx_strand_id
1 'polypeptide(L)' 'MMSINIDHLSVDELVTLNHHIIERLKMLESLEAHKSMMQFHPGARVSFDSPSGERLSGTVMKFNRKTVTVVTDTSQRWNI' A
#
# COMPACT_ATOMS: atom_id res chain seq x y z
N MET A 1 2.47 21.53 -17.10
CA MET A 1 1.78 20.23 -17.24
C MET A 1 1.93 19.76 -18.67
N MET A 2 2.32 18.51 -18.89
CA MET A 2 2.23 17.92 -20.23
C MET A 2 0.76 17.55 -20.48
N SER A 3 0.17 18.10 -21.55
CA SER A 3 -1.18 17.73 -21.98
C SER A 3 -1.12 16.47 -22.83
N ILE A 4 -1.95 15.48 -22.51
CA ILE A 4 -2.17 14.31 -23.36
C ILE A 4 -3.40 14.61 -24.22
N ASN A 5 -3.21 14.77 -25.54
CA ASN A 5 -4.33 14.92 -26.48
C ASN A 5 -4.84 13.54 -26.90
N ILE A 6 -6.15 13.33 -26.83
CA ILE A 6 -6.83 12.07 -27.18
C ILE A 6 -7.96 12.27 -28.20
N ASP A 7 -8.13 13.47 -28.76
CA ASP A 7 -9.29 13.83 -29.61
C ASP A 7 -9.28 13.11 -30.96
N HIS A 8 -8.13 12.55 -31.33
CA HIS A 8 -7.94 11.77 -32.54
C HIS A 8 -8.35 10.31 -32.39
N LEU A 9 -8.70 9.86 -31.18
CA LEU A 9 -9.05 8.47 -30.91
C LEU A 9 -10.55 8.22 -31.10
N SER A 10 -10.86 7.08 -31.73
CA SER A 10 -12.22 6.54 -31.78
C SER A 10 -12.68 6.00 -30.42
N VAL A 11 -13.96 5.66 -30.31
CA VAL A 11 -14.54 5.11 -29.06
C VAL A 11 -13.84 3.81 -28.64
N ASP A 12 -13.58 2.90 -29.58
CA ASP A 12 -12.95 1.61 -29.27
C ASP A 12 -11.49 1.79 -28.82
N GLU A 13 -10.78 2.73 -29.42
CA GLU A 13 -9.43 3.10 -29.02
C GLU A 13 -9.41 3.76 -27.63
N LEU A 14 -10.39 4.60 -27.31
CA LEU A 14 -10.55 5.19 -25.98
C LEU A 14 -10.85 4.13 -24.91
N VAL A 15 -11.72 3.16 -25.21
CA VAL A 15 -12.01 2.04 -24.29
C VAL A 15 -10.77 1.20 -24.06
N THR A 16 -10.01 0.92 -25.13
CA THR A 16 -8.76 0.16 -25.06
C THR A 16 -7.69 0.91 -24.24
N LEU A 17 -7.54 2.21 -24.49
CA LEU A 17 -6.65 3.09 -23.73
C LEU A 17 -7.02 3.10 -22.25
N ASN A 18 -8.32 3.20 -21.93
CA ASN A 18 -8.80 3.19 -20.55
C ASN A 18 -8.45 1.88 -19.83
N HIS A 19 -8.62 0.72 -20.48
CA HIS A 19 -8.20 -0.56 -19.88
C HIS A 19 -6.71 -0.58 -19.54
N HIS A 20 -5.85 -0.14 -20.48
CA HIS A 20 -4.42 -0.07 -20.22
C HIS A 20 -4.03 0.92 -19.12
N ILE A 21 -4.70 2.08 -19.06
CA ILE A 21 -4.49 3.05 -17.97
C ILE A 21 -4.83 2.41 -16.63
N ILE A 22 -5.98 1.75 -16.51
CA ILE A 22 -6.40 1.08 -15.27
C ILE A 22 -5.40 -0.01 -14.88
N GLU A 23 -4.96 -0.84 -15.81
CA GLU A 23 -3.94 -1.87 -15.57
C GLU A 23 -2.63 -1.26 -15.09
N ARG A 24 -2.18 -0.18 -15.74
CA ARG A 24 -0.95 0.52 -15.37
C ARG A 24 -1.05 1.12 -13.97
N LEU A 25 -2.15 1.78 -13.65
CA LEU A 25 -2.38 2.35 -12.32
C LEU A 25 -2.36 1.26 -11.25
N LYS A 26 -3.05 0.13 -11.47
CA LYS A 26 -3.01 -1.02 -10.54
C LYS A 26 -1.60 -1.57 -10.34
N MET A 27 -0.79 -1.66 -11.40
CA MET A 27 0.61 -2.07 -11.29
C MET A 27 1.43 -1.06 -10.48
N LEU A 28 1.26 0.24 -10.73
CA LEU A 28 1.95 1.29 -9.99
C LEU A 28 1.57 1.29 -8.51
N GLU A 29 0.28 1.18 -8.19
CA GLU A 29 -0.20 1.01 -6.81
C GLU A 29 0.41 -0.21 -6.14
N SER A 30 0.52 -1.34 -6.86
CA SER A 30 1.15 -2.54 -6.34
C SER A 30 2.65 -2.36 -6.07
N LEU A 31 3.35 -1.60 -6.92
CA LEU A 31 4.77 -1.29 -6.73
C LEU A 31 4.99 -0.31 -5.56
N GLU A 32 4.12 0.69 -5.42
CA GLU A 32 4.12 1.62 -4.28
C GLU A 32 3.86 0.87 -2.97
N ALA A 33 2.90 -0.06 -2.99
CA ALA A 33 2.65 -0.96 -1.88
C ALA A 33 3.88 -1.83 -1.59
N HIS A 34 4.55 -2.37 -2.62
CA HIS A 34 5.77 -3.17 -2.45
C HIS A 34 6.95 -2.35 -1.88
N LYS A 35 7.11 -1.09 -2.29
CA LYS A 35 8.12 -0.18 -1.73
C LYS A 35 7.83 0.17 -0.27
N SER A 36 6.55 0.35 0.06
CA SER A 36 6.10 0.48 1.46
C SER A 36 6.33 -0.82 2.24
N MET A 37 6.14 -1.99 1.61
CA MET A 37 6.40 -3.31 2.21
C MET A 37 7.88 -3.56 2.53
N MET A 38 8.84 -3.02 1.76
CA MET A 38 10.26 -3.12 2.12
C MET A 38 10.61 -2.42 3.44
N GLN A 39 9.77 -1.47 3.89
CA GLN A 39 9.95 -0.80 5.18
C GLN A 39 9.31 -1.59 6.34
N PHE A 40 8.40 -2.53 6.04
CA PHE A 40 7.63 -3.30 7.01
C PHE A 40 7.65 -4.80 6.65
N HIS A 41 8.79 -5.45 6.84
CA HIS A 41 8.94 -6.89 6.69
C HIS A 41 8.69 -7.63 8.01
N PRO A 42 8.26 -8.91 8.02
CA PRO A 42 8.25 -9.71 9.24
C PRO A 42 9.61 -9.64 9.96
N GLY A 43 9.58 -9.47 11.28
CA GLY A 43 10.78 -9.21 12.09
C GLY A 43 11.21 -7.73 12.18
N ALA A 44 10.64 -6.83 11.36
CA ALA A 44 10.89 -5.40 11.50
C ALA A 44 10.40 -4.87 12.85
N ARG A 45 11.18 -3.97 13.45
CA ARG A 45 10.78 -3.22 14.65
C ARG A 45 10.01 -1.97 14.25
N VAL A 46 8.87 -1.77 14.88
CA VAL A 46 7.97 -0.64 14.62
C VAL A 46 7.48 -0.03 15.93
N SER A 47 7.14 1.26 15.88
CA SER A 47 6.43 1.95 16.95
C SER A 47 5.20 2.64 16.39
N PHE A 48 4.07 2.53 17.09
CA PHE A 48 2.78 3.09 16.69
C PHE A 48 2.01 3.59 17.92
N ASP A 49 1.04 4.45 17.71
CA ASP A 49 0.20 4.96 18.80
C ASP A 49 -1.02 4.06 18.96
N SER A 50 -1.30 3.65 20.19
CA SER A 50 -2.53 2.94 20.53
C SER A 50 -3.74 3.88 20.42
N PRO A 51 -4.97 3.37 20.36
CA PRO A 51 -6.17 4.19 20.39
C PRO A 51 -6.30 5.06 21.65
N SER A 52 -5.61 4.71 22.75
CA SER A 52 -5.53 5.52 23.96
C SER A 52 -4.43 6.59 23.92
N GLY A 53 -3.68 6.70 22.81
CA GLY A 53 -2.57 7.63 22.62
C GLY A 53 -1.24 7.16 23.23
N GLU A 54 -1.16 5.92 23.70
CA GLU A 54 0.08 5.35 24.22
C GLU A 54 0.99 4.89 23.08
N ARG A 55 2.26 5.31 23.11
CA ARG A 55 3.26 4.86 22.15
C ARG A 55 3.67 3.41 22.45
N LEU A 56 3.28 2.49 21.58
CA LEU A 56 3.65 1.08 21.68
C LEU A 56 4.79 0.76 20.72
N SER A 57 5.66 -0.18 21.10
CA SER A 57 6.71 -0.72 20.24
C SER A 57 6.59 -2.24 20.14
N GLY A 58 6.85 -2.76 18.96
CA GLY A 58 6.63 -4.17 18.65
C GLY A 58 7.33 -4.64 17.39
N THR A 59 7.20 -5.94 17.16
CA THR A 59 7.77 -6.63 16.01
C THR A 59 6.66 -7.02 15.06
N VAL A 60 6.83 -6.72 13.78
CA VAL A 60 5.90 -7.13 12.72
C VAL A 60 5.93 -8.65 12.61
N MET A 61 4.80 -9.30 12.84
CA MET A 61 4.66 -10.76 12.72
C MET A 61 4.11 -11.17 11.35
N LYS A 62 3.19 -10.36 10.81
CA LYS A 62 2.55 -10.62 9.52
C LYS A 62 2.16 -9.30 8.89
N PHE A 63 2.25 -9.22 7.57
CA PHE A 63 1.73 -8.11 6.79
C PHE A 63 0.62 -8.63 5.86
N ASN A 64 -0.46 -7.87 5.70
CA ASN A 64 -1.54 -8.10 4.75
C ASN A 64 -1.65 -6.87 3.82
N ARG A 65 -2.43 -6.96 2.74
CA ARG A 65 -2.56 -5.86 1.76
C ARG A 65 -2.96 -4.50 2.36
N LYS A 66 -3.64 -4.47 3.50
CA LYS A 66 -4.16 -3.25 4.14
C LYS A 66 -3.78 -3.10 5.62
N THR A 67 -3.18 -4.13 6.23
CA THR A 67 -2.95 -4.15 7.67
C THR A 67 -1.68 -4.90 8.02
N VAL A 68 -1.13 -4.61 9.19
CA VAL A 68 0.05 -5.21 9.77
C VAL A 68 -0.31 -5.82 11.11
N THR A 69 0.03 -7.08 11.29
CA THR A 69 0.03 -7.70 12.61
C THR A 69 1.33 -7.40 13.32
N VAL A 70 1.26 -6.71 14.45
CA VAL A 70 2.39 -6.43 15.33
C VAL A 70 2.22 -7.18 16.65
N VAL A 71 3.30 -7.75 17.17
CA VAL A 71 3.36 -8.22 18.57
C VAL A 71 4.23 -7.24 19.35
N THR A 72 3.67 -6.61 20.37
CA THR A 72 4.37 -5.65 21.23
C THR A 72 5.39 -6.35 22.12
N ASP A 73 6.29 -5.57 22.72
CA ASP A 73 7.26 -6.09 23.71
C ASP A 73 6.58 -6.66 24.96
N THR A 74 5.35 -6.21 25.24
CA THR A 74 4.46 -6.74 26.28
C THR A 74 3.66 -7.96 25.82
N SER A 75 4.02 -8.57 24.69
CA SER A 75 3.38 -9.76 24.10
C SER A 75 1.92 -9.57 23.66
N GLN A 76 1.45 -8.34 23.45
CA GLN A 76 0.11 -8.07 22.93
C GLN A 76 0.11 -8.07 21.40
N ARG A 77 -0.97 -8.58 20.79
CA ARG A 77 -1.11 -8.66 19.33
C ARG A 77 -2.06 -7.58 18.81
N TRP A 78 -1.60 -6.82 17.84
CA TRP A 78 -2.31 -5.70 17.22
C TRP A 78 -2.44 -5.91 15.71
N ASN A 79 -3.59 -5.53 15.13
CA ASN A 79 -3.75 -5.39 13.69
C ASN A 79 -3.99 -3.91 13.40
N ILE A 80 -3.01 -3.26 12.78
CA ILE A 80 -3.03 -1.84 12.42
C ILE A 80 -3.03 -1.66 10.92
#